data_AF-A0A3S5B4A8-F1
#
_entry.id   AF-A0A3S5B4A8-F1
#
_cell.length_a   1.000
_cell.length_b   1.000
_cell.length_c   1.000
_cell.angle_alpha   90.00
_cell.angle_beta   90.00
_cell.angle_gamma   90.00
#
_symmetry.space_group_name_H-M   'P 1'
#
loop_
_entity.id
_entity.type
_entity.pdbx_description
1 polymer ?
#
loop_
_entity_poly.entity_id
_entity_poly.type
_entity_poly.pdbx_seq_one_letter_code
_entity_poly.pdbx_strand_id
1 'polypeptide(L)'
;MTKTVRQIIPESESYMELLEVEKKLDLVLMHKRLTLQEAMKKPFKTKRKLRIMLSSIFKPGTPPSIRSDGQIIQPESVPGWELKVEGQLLDKPGHPSNNDLKFRRKFSSFFKSLVIELDRELYGPDNHLVEWHRTPSTAETDGFQVR
;
A
#
# COMPACT_ATOMS: atom_id res chain seq x y z
N MET A 1 -39.47 43.31 2.81
CA MET A 1 -40.81 43.80 3.23
C MET A 1 -40.68 45.22 3.77
N THR A 2 -41.74 46.01 3.54
CA THR A 2 -41.85 47.47 3.58
C THR A 2 -41.45 48.10 4.92
N LYS A 3 -40.78 49.27 4.88
CA LYS A 3 -40.33 50.05 6.05
C LYS A 3 -41.47 50.37 7.04
N THR A 4 -42.72 50.29 6.61
CA THR A 4 -43.93 50.64 7.35
C THR A 4 -44.29 49.66 8.47
N VAL A 5 -43.93 48.36 8.35
CA VAL A 5 -44.20 47.36 9.41
C VAL A 5 -43.19 47.47 10.57
N ARG A 6 -42.01 48.04 10.30
CA ARG A 6 -40.90 48.17 11.27
C ARG A 6 -41.18 49.15 12.40
N GLN A 7 -42.07 50.12 12.21
CA GLN A 7 -42.41 51.14 13.22
C GLN A 7 -43.59 50.75 14.12
N ILE A 8 -44.38 49.75 13.73
CA ILE A 8 -45.65 49.43 14.41
C ILE A 8 -45.44 48.36 15.49
N ILE A 9 -44.39 47.53 15.38
CA ILE A 9 -44.12 46.44 16.32
C ILE A 9 -42.60 46.39 16.61
N PRO A 10 -42.15 46.81 17.80
CA PRO A 10 -40.73 46.76 18.20
C PRO A 10 -40.12 45.35 18.15
N GLU A 11 -40.95 44.32 18.38
CA GLU A 11 -40.55 42.91 18.28
C GLU A 11 -40.20 42.46 16.85
N SER A 12 -40.53 43.27 15.83
CA SER A 12 -40.16 42.97 14.43
C SER A 12 -38.68 43.21 14.15
N GLU A 13 -38.01 44.07 14.93
CA GLU A 13 -36.57 44.34 14.77
C GLU A 13 -35.73 43.15 15.26
N SER A 14 -36.04 42.62 16.45
CA SER A 14 -35.38 41.44 17.00
C SER A 14 -35.64 40.20 16.13
N TYR A 15 -36.84 40.04 15.58
CA TYR A 15 -37.13 38.95 14.64
C TYR A 15 -36.27 39.02 13.36
N MET A 16 -36.09 40.21 12.80
CA MET A 16 -35.24 40.40 11.62
C MET A 16 -33.76 40.16 11.93
N GLU A 17 -33.28 40.58 13.10
CA GLU A 17 -31.91 40.30 13.56
C GLU A 17 -31.68 38.79 13.72
N LEU A 18 -32.62 38.07 14.35
CA LEU A 18 -32.56 36.61 14.47
C LEU A 18 -32.51 35.92 13.11
N LEU A 19 -33.27 36.41 12.12
CA LEU A 19 -33.25 35.88 10.75
C LEU A 19 -31.91 36.12 10.05
N GLU A 20 -31.26 37.26 10.28
CA GLU A 20 -29.92 37.53 9.75
C GLU A 20 -28.86 36.64 10.40
N VAL A 21 -28.97 36.40 11.71
CA VAL A 21 -28.12 35.48 12.45
C VAL A 21 -28.31 34.04 11.95
N GLU A 22 -29.54 33.59 11.74
CA GLU A 22 -29.86 32.26 11.20
C GLU A 22 -29.21 32.05 9.82
N LYS A 23 -29.39 33.01 8.90
CA LYS A 23 -28.76 32.95 7.56
C LYS A 23 -27.24 32.86 7.63
N LYS A 24 -26.62 33.61 8.54
CA LYS A 24 -25.18 33.57 8.75
C LYS A 24 -24.74 32.24 9.33
N LEU A 25 -25.52 31.67 10.25
CA LEU A 25 -25.24 30.40 10.89
C LEU A 25 -25.36 29.25 9.88
N ASP A 26 -26.40 29.24 9.05
CA ASP A 26 -26.59 28.27 7.97
C ASP A 26 -25.43 28.30 6.97
N LEU A 27 -24.97 29.49 6.59
CA LEU A 27 -23.82 29.65 5.70
C LEU A 27 -22.55 29.05 6.31
N VAL A 28 -22.28 29.32 7.59
CA VAL A 28 -21.13 28.75 8.30
C VAL A 28 -21.25 27.23 8.42
N LEU A 29 -22.45 26.72 8.73
CA LEU A 29 -22.71 25.31 8.94
C LEU A 29 -22.59 24.52 7.62
N MET A 30 -23.13 25.06 6.52
CA MET A 30 -22.96 24.52 5.18
C MET A 30 -21.48 24.47 4.79
N HIS A 31 -20.74 25.56 4.99
CA HIS A 31 -19.31 25.62 4.68
C HIS A 31 -18.50 24.62 5.53
N LYS A 32 -18.78 24.51 6.83
CA LYS A 32 -18.14 23.54 7.72
C LYS A 32 -18.44 22.11 7.31
N ARG A 33 -19.70 21.81 6.96
CA ARG A 33 -20.11 20.49 6.45
C ARG A 33 -19.35 20.14 5.17
N LEU A 34 -19.24 21.07 4.22
CA LEU A 34 -18.51 20.86 2.97
C LEU A 34 -17.02 20.62 3.24
N THR A 35 -16.41 21.43 4.11
CA THR A 35 -15.00 21.29 4.52
C THR A 35 -14.74 19.93 5.15
N LEU A 36 -15.63 19.47 6.04
CA LEU A 36 -15.52 18.14 6.66
C LEU A 36 -15.66 17.03 5.61
N GLN A 37 -16.62 17.14 4.70
CA GLN A 37 -16.81 16.16 3.64
C GLN A 37 -15.59 16.09 2.71
N GLU A 38 -14.97 17.22 2.39
CA GLU A 38 -13.75 17.27 1.58
C GLU A 38 -12.53 16.72 2.34
N ALA A 39 -12.40 17.05 3.63
CA ALA A 39 -11.35 16.51 4.48
C ALA A 39 -11.46 14.99 4.63
N MET A 40 -12.67 14.45 4.79
CA MET A 40 -12.93 13.01 4.88
C MET A 40 -12.63 12.27 3.56
N LYS A 41 -12.73 12.94 2.41
CA LYS A 41 -12.33 12.35 1.12
C LYS A 41 -10.81 12.16 1.00
N LYS A 42 -10.00 12.87 1.79
CA LYS A 42 -8.55 12.68 1.82
C LYS A 42 -8.21 11.53 2.77
N PRO A 43 -7.79 10.36 2.27
CA PRO A 43 -7.40 9.26 3.17
C PRO A 43 -6.20 9.68 4.01
N PHE A 44 -6.33 9.61 5.33
CA PHE A 44 -5.24 9.89 6.27
C PHE A 44 -4.16 8.82 6.13
N LYS A 45 -3.00 9.20 5.56
CA LYS A 45 -1.88 8.27 5.38
C LYS A 45 -1.01 8.23 6.63
N THR A 46 -0.92 7.06 7.25
CA THR A 46 0.03 6.82 8.36
C THR A 46 1.39 6.43 7.82
N LYS A 47 2.46 7.11 8.23
CA LYS A 47 3.84 6.72 7.91
C LYS A 47 4.29 5.56 8.81
N ARG A 48 4.68 4.44 8.21
CA ARG A 48 5.26 3.26 8.88
C ARG A 48 6.55 2.85 8.17
N LYS A 49 7.44 2.12 8.87
CA LYS A 49 8.69 1.62 8.28
C LYS A 49 8.47 0.20 7.75
N LEU A 50 8.74 -0.03 6.47
CA LEU A 50 8.75 -1.36 5.85
C LEU A 50 10.18 -1.88 5.84
N ARG A 51 10.41 -3.08 6.39
CA ARG A 51 11.67 -3.79 6.30
C ARG A 51 11.59 -4.78 5.14
N ILE A 52 12.55 -4.72 4.23
CA ILE A 52 12.68 -5.66 3.11
C ILE A 52 13.84 -6.60 3.41
N MET A 53 13.61 -7.90 3.23
CA MET A 53 14.61 -8.95 3.40
C MET A 53 14.85 -9.62 2.05
N LEU A 54 16.11 -9.72 1.66
CA LEU A 54 16.57 -10.40 0.46
C LEU A 54 17.35 -11.64 0.89
N SER A 55 16.87 -12.82 0.51
CA SER A 55 17.57 -14.08 0.78
C SER A 55 17.84 -14.81 -0.54
N SER A 56 19.12 -15.06 -0.82
CA SER A 56 19.55 -15.88 -1.94
C SER A 56 19.97 -17.26 -1.44
N ILE A 57 19.39 -18.31 -2.02
CA ILE A 57 19.71 -19.70 -1.70
C ILE A 57 20.29 -20.34 -2.95
N PHE A 58 21.54 -20.76 -2.89
CA PHE A 58 22.18 -21.54 -3.95
C PHE A 58 22.09 -23.03 -3.64
N LYS A 59 21.57 -23.81 -4.58
CA LYS A 59 21.50 -25.27 -4.54
C LYS A 59 22.58 -25.81 -5.49
N PRO A 60 23.71 -26.30 -4.97
CA PRO A 60 24.74 -26.91 -5.80
C PRO A 60 24.18 -28.20 -6.42
N GLY A 61 24.39 -28.39 -7.71
CA GLY A 61 24.03 -29.63 -8.39
C GLY A 61 24.93 -30.77 -7.94
N THR A 62 24.39 -32.00 -7.94
CA THR A 62 25.20 -33.19 -7.63
C THR A 62 26.11 -33.47 -8.83
N PRO A 63 27.44 -33.57 -8.66
CA PRO A 63 28.30 -33.97 -9.77
C PRO A 63 27.99 -35.41 -10.20
N PRO A 64 28.17 -35.75 -11.49
CA PRO A 64 28.01 -37.12 -11.95
C PRO A 64 28.99 -38.02 -11.20
N SER A 65 28.47 -39.04 -10.51
CA SER A 65 29.29 -40.04 -9.82
C SER A 65 29.27 -41.34 -10.60
N ILE A 66 30.43 -42.00 -10.68
CA ILE A 66 30.58 -43.28 -11.38
C ILE A 66 30.44 -44.37 -10.33
N ARG A 67 29.48 -45.28 -10.52
CA ARG A 67 29.37 -46.50 -9.69
C ARG A 67 30.53 -47.43 -10.00
N SER A 68 30.82 -48.33 -9.07
CA SER A 68 31.85 -49.37 -9.20
C SER A 68 31.64 -50.35 -10.37
N ASP A 69 30.48 -50.30 -11.05
CA ASP A 69 30.14 -51.08 -12.26
C ASP A 69 30.41 -50.32 -13.58
N GLY A 70 30.95 -49.10 -13.54
CA GLY A 70 31.21 -48.28 -14.71
C GLY A 70 29.99 -47.50 -15.24
N GLN A 71 28.83 -47.57 -14.59
CA GLN A 71 27.64 -46.81 -14.97
C GLN A 71 27.70 -45.38 -14.40
N ILE A 72 27.56 -44.39 -15.28
CA ILE A 72 27.51 -42.97 -14.90
C ILE A 72 26.15 -42.69 -14.27
N ILE A 73 26.12 -42.33 -12.98
CA ILE A 73 24.92 -41.80 -12.34
C ILE A 73 24.70 -40.39 -12.90
N GLN A 74 23.60 -40.20 -13.63
CA GLN A 74 23.19 -38.87 -14.07
C GLN A 74 22.97 -37.97 -12.85
N PRO A 75 23.34 -36.68 -12.94
CA PRO A 75 23.16 -35.75 -11.84
C PRO A 75 21.68 -35.68 -11.46
N GLU A 76 21.33 -36.09 -10.24
CA GLU A 76 19.95 -36.05 -9.73
C GLU A 76 19.42 -34.61 -9.57
N SER A 77 20.30 -33.61 -9.50
CA SER A 77 19.93 -32.23 -9.24
C SER A 77 20.72 -31.25 -10.11
N VAL A 78 19.99 -30.41 -10.84
CA VAL A 78 20.55 -29.29 -11.62
C VAL A 78 20.91 -28.16 -10.67
N PRO A 79 22.12 -27.57 -10.78
CA PRO A 79 22.48 -26.40 -9.97
C PRO A 79 21.50 -25.26 -10.23
N GLY A 80 21.03 -24.62 -9.17
CA GLY A 80 20.08 -23.53 -9.27
C GLY A 80 20.20 -22.58 -8.10
N TRP A 81 19.71 -21.36 -8.28
CA TRP A 81 19.60 -20.39 -7.19
C TRP A 81 18.15 -19.99 -7.02
N GLU A 82 17.83 -19.43 -5.87
CA GLU A 82 16.52 -18.91 -5.56
C GLU A 82 16.69 -17.60 -4.80
N LEU A 83 16.25 -16.49 -5.38
CA LEU A 83 16.18 -15.19 -4.70
C LEU A 83 14.76 -14.99 -4.20
N LYS A 84 14.64 -14.82 -2.89
CA LYS A 84 13.38 -14.54 -2.22
C LYS A 84 13.40 -13.13 -1.65
N VAL A 85 12.36 -12.38 -1.97
CA VAL A 85 12.12 -11.01 -1.51
C VAL A 85 10.89 -11.02 -0.63
N GLU A 86 11.08 -10.76 0.67
CA GLU A 86 10.00 -10.64 1.64
C GLU A 86 9.96 -9.23 2.21
N GLY A 87 8.79 -8.78 2.67
CA GLY A 87 8.73 -7.55 3.43
C GLY A 87 7.79 -7.61 4.62
N GLN A 88 8.24 -6.97 5.69
CA GLN A 88 7.57 -6.95 6.98
C GLN A 88 7.46 -5.50 7.46
N LEU A 89 6.25 -5.09 7.83
CA LEU A 89 6.05 -3.78 8.43
C LEU A 89 6.56 -3.79 9.87
N LEU A 90 7.36 -2.79 10.23
CA LEU A 90 7.83 -2.62 11.60
C LEU A 90 6.72 -2.01 12.46
N ASP A 91 6.54 -2.60 13.64
CA ASP A 91 5.59 -2.12 14.62
C ASP A 91 6.04 -0.75 15.18
N LYS A 92 5.05 0.12 15.42
CA LYS A 92 5.25 1.43 16.03
C LYS A 92 4.35 1.50 17.28
N PRO A 93 4.85 1.97 18.44
CA PRO A 93 4.03 2.11 19.63
C PRO A 93 2.82 3.00 19.34
N GLY A 94 1.62 2.55 19.76
CA GLY A 94 0.35 3.25 19.52
C GLY A 94 -0.38 2.87 18.21
N HIS A 95 0.14 1.91 17.45
CA HIS A 95 -0.52 1.38 16.25
C HIS A 95 -0.81 -0.12 16.39
N PRO A 96 -1.88 -0.65 15.74
CA PRO A 96 -2.15 -2.08 15.74
C PRO A 96 -0.96 -2.83 15.14
N SER A 97 -0.57 -3.90 15.84
CA SER A 97 0.56 -4.75 15.47
C SER A 97 0.32 -5.40 14.11
N ASN A 98 1.38 -5.55 13.33
CA ASN A 98 1.32 -6.24 12.05
C ASN A 98 1.13 -7.77 12.20
N ASN A 99 1.27 -8.31 13.42
CA ASN A 99 0.99 -9.72 13.70
C ASN A 99 -0.52 -10.04 13.72
N ASP A 100 -1.38 -9.03 13.86
CA ASP A 100 -2.82 -9.23 13.72
C ASP A 100 -3.20 -9.45 12.26
N LEU A 101 -3.67 -10.65 11.93
CA LEU A 101 -4.13 -11.01 10.58
C LEU A 101 -5.20 -10.07 10.02
N LYS A 102 -5.98 -9.40 10.90
CA LYS A 102 -7.00 -8.42 10.50
C LYS A 102 -6.41 -7.12 9.94
N PHE A 103 -5.20 -6.75 10.37
CA PHE A 103 -4.55 -5.49 9.99
C PHE A 103 -3.28 -5.70 9.16
N ARG A 104 -2.81 -6.95 9.05
CA ARG A 104 -1.68 -7.32 8.21
C ARG A 104 -2.03 -7.12 6.75
N ARG A 105 -1.36 -6.13 6.14
CA ARG A 105 -1.40 -5.93 4.71
C ARG A 105 -0.27 -6.71 4.05
N LYS A 106 -0.53 -7.24 2.86
CA LYS A 106 0.45 -7.98 2.06
C LYS A 106 1.62 -7.09 1.68
N PHE A 107 2.82 -7.66 1.59
CA PHE A 107 4.03 -6.95 1.16
C PHE A 107 3.82 -6.13 -0.12
N SER A 108 3.22 -6.72 -1.15
CA SER A 108 3.00 -6.07 -2.45
C SER A 108 1.96 -4.95 -2.42
N SER A 109 1.23 -4.76 -1.31
CA SER A 109 0.28 -3.66 -1.14
C SER A 109 0.96 -2.30 -0.91
N PHE A 110 2.21 -2.32 -0.44
CA PHE A 110 2.93 -1.12 -0.03
C PHE A 110 3.68 -0.42 -1.16
N PHE A 111 3.84 -1.08 -2.30
CA PHE A 111 4.50 -0.52 -3.47
C PHE A 111 3.66 -0.76 -4.74
N LYS A 112 4.01 -0.03 -5.80
CA LYS A 112 3.31 -0.11 -7.09
C LYS A 112 4.05 -0.97 -8.11
N SER A 113 5.36 -1.06 -7.98
CA SER A 113 6.21 -1.80 -8.90
C SER A 113 7.44 -2.30 -8.16
N LEU A 114 7.92 -3.48 -8.56
CA LEU A 114 9.17 -4.09 -8.16
C LEU A 114 9.90 -4.49 -9.44
N VAL A 115 11.15 -4.08 -9.55
CA VAL A 115 12.04 -4.47 -10.65
C VAL A 115 13.27 -5.08 -10.04
N ILE A 116 13.64 -6.27 -10.50
CA ILE A 116 14.85 -6.98 -10.11
C ILE A 116 15.70 -7.07 -11.37
N GLU A 117 16.82 -6.37 -11.34
CA GLU A 117 17.83 -6.40 -12.39
C GLU A 117 18.97 -7.31 -11.92
N LEU A 118 19.23 -8.35 -12.71
CA LEU A 118 20.34 -9.26 -12.59
C LEU A 118 21.43 -8.87 -13.59
N ASP A 119 22.58 -9.49 -13.47
CA ASP A 119 23.70 -9.25 -14.39
C ASP A 119 23.34 -9.68 -15.82
N ARG A 120 23.40 -8.73 -16.76
CA ARG A 120 23.06 -8.93 -18.17
C ARG A 120 24.06 -9.84 -18.90
N GLU A 121 25.33 -9.86 -18.49
CA GLU A 121 26.35 -10.72 -19.09
C GLU A 121 26.18 -12.17 -18.66
N LEU A 122 25.72 -12.40 -17.41
CA LEU A 122 25.53 -13.75 -16.87
C LEU A 122 24.18 -14.38 -17.26
N TYR A 123 23.10 -13.58 -17.32
CA TYR A 123 21.73 -14.09 -17.56
C TYR A 123 21.19 -13.79 -18.96
N GLY A 124 21.91 -13.01 -19.76
CA GLY A 124 21.50 -12.65 -21.12
C GLY A 124 20.44 -11.53 -21.16
N PRO A 125 20.13 -11.01 -22.36
CA PRO A 125 19.29 -9.83 -22.53
C PRO A 125 17.82 -10.06 -22.12
N ASP A 126 17.32 -11.30 -22.12
CA ASP A 126 15.89 -11.57 -21.89
C ASP A 126 15.58 -12.03 -20.46
N ASN A 127 16.54 -12.61 -19.73
CA ASN A 127 16.30 -13.17 -18.38
C ASN A 127 16.90 -12.33 -17.25
N HIS A 128 17.65 -11.27 -17.56
CA HIS A 128 18.26 -10.41 -16.55
C HIS A 128 17.27 -9.48 -15.84
N LEU A 129 16.03 -9.34 -16.34
CA LEU A 129 15.07 -8.37 -15.81
C LEU A 129 13.76 -9.05 -15.40
N VAL A 130 13.40 -8.91 -14.13
CA VAL A 130 12.11 -9.35 -13.60
C VAL A 130 11.31 -8.14 -13.13
N GLU A 131 10.23 -7.86 -13.83
CA GLU A 131 9.34 -6.74 -13.54
C GLU A 131 8.00 -7.21 -13.00
N TRP A 132 7.56 -6.61 -11.91
CA TRP A 132 6.23 -6.75 -11.38
C TRP A 132 5.58 -5.38 -11.23
N HIS A 133 4.37 -5.23 -11.77
CA HIS A 133 3.57 -4.03 -11.64
C HIS A 133 2.22 -4.37 -11.02
N ARG A 134 1.82 -3.56 -10.04
CA ARG A 134 0.51 -3.67 -9.41
C ARG A 134 -0.55 -3.12 -10.34
N THR A 135 -1.42 -3.98 -10.84
CA THR A 135 -2.68 -3.57 -11.51
C THR A 135 -3.88 -3.72 -10.55
N PRO A 136 -5.04 -3.10 -10.85
CA PRO A 136 -6.24 -3.23 -10.01
C PRO A 136 -6.72 -4.67 -9.83
N SER A 137 -6.37 -5.58 -10.75
CA SER A 137 -6.73 -7.00 -10.72
C SER A 137 -5.63 -7.90 -10.17
N THR A 138 -4.41 -7.38 -9.93
CA THR A 138 -3.30 -8.21 -9.46
C THR A 138 -3.51 -8.63 -8.01
N ALA A 139 -3.43 -9.93 -7.74
CA ALA A 139 -3.48 -10.45 -6.38
C ALA A 139 -2.29 -9.92 -5.56
N GLU A 140 -2.55 -9.48 -4.34
CA GLU A 140 -1.49 -9.02 -3.45
C GLU A 140 -0.73 -10.22 -2.85
N THR A 141 0.59 -10.21 -2.98
CA THR A 141 1.48 -11.26 -2.46
C THR A 141 2.34 -10.74 -1.30
N ASP A 142 2.74 -11.65 -0.43
CA ASP A 142 3.60 -11.33 0.71
C ASP A 142 5.10 -11.50 0.42
N GLY A 143 5.45 -12.10 -0.72
CA GLY A 143 6.82 -12.25 -1.16
C GLY A 143 6.92 -12.57 -2.64
N PHE A 144 8.13 -12.41 -3.17
CA PHE A 144 8.50 -12.72 -4.55
C PHE A 144 9.63 -13.74 -4.53
N GLN A 145 9.60 -14.67 -5.48
CA GLN A 145 10.58 -15.72 -5.61
C GLN A 145 11.02 -15.79 -7.06
N VAL A 146 12.33 -15.69 -7.29
CA VAL A 146 12.98 -15.75 -8.60
C VAL A 146 13.93 -16.95 -8.59
N ARG A 147 13.98 -17.70 -9.70
CA ARG A 147 14.83 -18.88 -9.91
C ARG A 147 15.44 -18.82 -11.30
#